data_AF-A0A2G5TR39-F1
#
_entry.id   AF-A0A2G5TR39-F1
#
_cell.length_a   1.000
_cell.length_b   1.000
_cell.length_c   1.000
_cell.angle_alpha   90.00
_cell.angle_beta   90.00
_cell.angle_gamma   90.00
#
_symmetry.space_group_name_H-M   'P 1'
#
loop_
_entity.id
_entity.type
_entity.pdbx_description
1 polymer ?
#
loop_
_entity_poly.entity_id
_entity_poly.type
_entity_poly.pdbx_seq_one_letter_code
_entity_poly.pdbx_strand_id
1 'polypeptide(L)'
;MGQFPSRKPSKTCPMTVAIKQVTVFLMAIKTEDEQLLKSLFPEGQELSGISEIHENLEIQIESANYRESGDLNVKMRFSDNLSGNSIRGNWLLTESAESATGWKIKRLDQAKFTIQINSEHT
;
A
#
# COMPACT_ATOMS: atom_id res chain seq x y z
N MET A 1 -1.57 -33.15 33.21
CA MET A 1 -0.74 -32.67 32.07
C MET A 1 -1.60 -31.74 31.25
N GLY A 2 -1.35 -30.42 31.30
CA GLY A 2 -2.13 -29.44 30.56
C GLY A 2 -1.62 -29.32 29.14
N GLN A 3 -2.41 -29.78 28.17
CA GLN A 3 -2.14 -29.57 26.75
C GLN A 3 -2.58 -28.14 26.42
N PHE A 4 -1.63 -27.20 26.36
CA PHE A 4 -1.89 -25.87 25.83
C PHE A 4 -2.33 -26.02 24.37
N PRO A 5 -3.50 -25.49 23.96
CA PRO A 5 -3.83 -25.46 22.55
C PRO A 5 -2.81 -24.54 21.87
N SER A 6 -2.04 -25.09 20.94
CA SER A 6 -1.26 -24.31 19.98
C SER A 6 -2.22 -23.37 19.26
N ARG A 7 -2.34 -22.13 19.76
CA ARG A 7 -2.99 -21.04 19.04
C ARG A 7 -2.19 -20.88 17.76
N LYS A 8 -2.68 -21.47 16.66
CA LYS A 8 -2.31 -21.02 15.33
C LYS A 8 -2.39 -19.51 15.36
N PRO A 9 -1.36 -18.75 14.93
CA PRO A 9 -1.48 -17.30 14.89
C PRO A 9 -2.73 -17.00 14.08
N SER A 10 -3.73 -16.40 14.73
CA SER A 10 -4.92 -15.93 14.05
C SER A 10 -4.42 -14.91 13.05
N LYS A 11 -4.35 -15.28 11.77
CA LYS A 11 -3.93 -14.37 10.71
C LYS A 11 -4.70 -13.07 10.93
N THR A 12 -3.97 -11.96 11.07
CA THR A 12 -4.56 -10.64 11.32
C THR A 12 -5.64 -10.39 10.28
N CYS A 13 -6.73 -9.70 10.66
CA CYS A 13 -7.78 -9.41 9.69
C CYS A 13 -7.18 -8.72 8.44
N PRO A 14 -7.44 -9.22 7.22
CA PRO A 14 -6.94 -8.64 5.98
C PRO A 14 -7.15 -7.12 5.90
N MET A 15 -8.32 -6.66 6.35
CA MET A 15 -8.69 -5.25 6.33
C MET A 15 -7.82 -4.42 7.27
N THR A 16 -7.47 -4.94 8.45
CA THR A 16 -6.58 -4.27 9.39
C THR A 16 -5.19 -4.07 8.82
N VAL A 17 -4.66 -5.10 8.14
CA VAL A 17 -3.36 -5.01 7.45
C VAL A 17 -3.42 -3.97 6.33
N ALA A 18 -4.45 -4.03 5.49
CA ALA A 18 -4.64 -3.09 4.39
C ALA A 18 -4.74 -1.64 4.87
N ILE A 19 -5.55 -1.37 5.90
CA ILE A 19 -5.68 -0.03 6.50
C ILE A 19 -4.33 0.46 7.01
N LYS A 20 -3.62 -0.37 7.80
CA LYS A 20 -2.30 0.01 8.32
C LYS A 20 -1.32 0.35 7.20
N GLN A 21 -1.30 -0.44 6.13
CA GLN A 21 -0.41 -0.20 4.99
C GLN A 21 -0.74 1.09 4.26
N VAL A 22 -2.02 1.34 3.98
CA VAL A 22 -2.46 2.58 3.32
C VAL A 22 -2.17 3.80 4.17
N THR A 23 -2.40 3.73 5.49
CA THR A 23 -2.10 4.84 6.41
C THR A 23 -0.62 5.18 6.42
N VAL A 24 0.28 4.20 6.51
CA VAL A 24 1.72 4.46 6.51
C VAL A 24 2.19 4.97 5.15
N PHE A 25 1.64 4.44 4.05
CA PHE A 25 1.92 4.94 2.70
C PHE A 25 1.53 6.42 2.54
N LEU A 26 0.29 6.78 2.90
CA LEU A 26 -0.19 8.17 2.84
C LEU A 26 0.59 9.09 3.78
N MET A 27 0.99 8.61 4.95
CA MET A 27 1.83 9.37 5.88
C MET A 27 3.19 9.66 5.26
N ALA A 28 3.87 8.64 4.71
CA ALA A 28 5.18 8.80 4.08
C ALA A 28 5.14 9.82 2.94
N ILE A 29 4.06 9.83 2.16
CA ILE A 29 3.83 10.82 1.11
C ILE A 29 3.65 12.22 1.69
N LYS A 30 2.73 12.37 2.66
CA LYS A 30 2.39 13.67 3.24
C LYS A 30 3.57 14.33 3.95
N THR A 31 4.48 13.53 4.51
CA THR A 31 5.68 14.01 5.18
C THR A 31 6.91 14.04 4.26
N GLU A 32 6.74 13.72 2.96
CA GLU A 32 7.83 13.62 1.98
C GLU A 32 8.97 12.69 2.47
N ASP A 33 8.64 11.67 3.28
CA ASP A 33 9.60 10.73 3.84
C ASP A 33 9.88 9.61 2.84
N GLU A 34 10.82 9.88 1.93
CA GLU A 34 11.27 8.91 0.94
C GLU A 34 11.80 7.62 1.56
N GLN A 35 12.41 7.66 2.74
CA GLN A 35 12.98 6.47 3.37
C GLN A 35 11.88 5.55 3.88
N LEU A 36 10.89 6.13 4.58
CA LEU A 36 9.71 5.40 4.99
C LEU A 36 8.98 4.84 3.78
N LEU A 37 8.79 5.64 2.73
CA LEU A 37 8.16 5.19 1.49
C LEU A 37 8.92 4.00 0.87
N LYS A 38 10.25 4.10 0.70
CA LYS A 38 11.10 3.01 0.17
C LYS A 38 11.01 1.75 1.03
N SER A 39 10.93 1.90 2.36
CA SER A 39 10.83 0.76 3.29
C SER A 39 9.55 -0.07 3.12
N LEU A 40 8.49 0.53 2.56
CA LEU A 40 7.24 -0.17 2.29
C LEU A 40 7.34 -1.14 1.11
N PHE A 41 8.42 -1.11 0.33
CA PHE A 41 8.62 -1.96 -0.83
C PHE A 41 9.78 -2.94 -0.60
N PRO A 42 9.78 -4.09 -1.29
CA PRO A 42 10.96 -4.93 -1.43
C PRO A 42 12.18 -4.16 -1.93
N GLU A 43 13.38 -4.55 -1.47
CA GLU A 43 14.62 -3.93 -1.93
C GLU A 43 14.80 -4.11 -3.45
N GLY A 44 15.34 -3.09 -4.10
CA GLY A 44 15.56 -3.08 -5.55
C GLY A 44 14.30 -2.90 -6.40
N GLN A 45 13.12 -2.72 -5.79
CA GLN A 45 11.93 -2.32 -6.53
C GLN A 45 12.03 -0.85 -6.93
N GLU A 46 12.09 -0.58 -8.24
CA GLU A 46 12.03 0.78 -8.76
C GLU A 46 10.68 1.41 -8.44
N LEU A 47 10.72 2.54 -7.73
CA LEU A 47 9.56 3.38 -7.45
C LEU A 47 9.46 4.48 -8.51
N SER A 48 9.32 4.08 -9.77
CA SER A 48 9.09 5.02 -10.87
C SER A 48 7.65 5.56 -10.77
N GLY A 49 7.49 6.88 -10.65
CA GLY A 49 6.17 7.50 -10.59
C GLY A 49 5.57 7.53 -9.18
N ILE A 50 6.34 7.92 -8.17
CA ILE A 50 5.79 8.45 -6.91
C ILE A 50 6.37 9.85 -6.70
N SER A 51 6.34 10.69 -7.74
CA SER A 51 6.97 12.02 -7.69
C SER A 51 6.01 13.13 -7.25
N GLU A 52 4.69 12.89 -7.28
CA GLU A 52 3.70 13.86 -6.83
C GLU A 52 2.40 13.12 -6.50
N ILE A 53 2.28 12.67 -5.26
CA ILE A 53 0.97 12.31 -4.74
C ILE A 53 0.42 13.57 -4.12
N HIS A 54 -0.52 14.20 -4.82
CA HIS A 54 -1.22 15.39 -4.36
C HIS A 54 -1.78 15.16 -2.95
N GLU A 55 -1.71 16.18 -2.09
CA GLU A 55 -2.36 16.20 -0.77
C GLU A 55 -3.87 15.90 -0.82
N ASN A 56 -4.46 15.96 -2.02
CA ASN A 56 -5.87 15.72 -2.30
C ASN A 56 -6.22 14.28 -2.71
N LEU A 57 -5.25 13.36 -2.66
CA LEU A 57 -5.48 11.94 -2.93
C LEU A 57 -6.18 11.27 -1.74
N GLU A 58 -7.41 10.81 -1.96
CA GLU A 58 -8.13 9.92 -1.05
C GLU A 58 -7.97 8.46 -1.51
N ILE A 59 -7.64 7.56 -0.59
CA ILE A 59 -7.58 6.11 -0.85
C ILE A 59 -8.68 5.42 -0.04
N GLN A 60 -9.65 4.85 -0.74
CA GLN A 60 -10.70 4.01 -0.15
C GLN A 60 -10.38 2.54 -0.40
N ILE A 61 -10.30 1.73 0.66
CA ILE A 61 -10.15 0.28 0.54
C ILE A 61 -11.52 -0.35 0.27
N GLU A 62 -11.71 -0.91 -0.92
CA GLU A 62 -12.94 -1.58 -1.32
C GLU A 62 -13.00 -3.02 -0.78
N SER A 63 -11.88 -3.74 -0.76
CA SER A 63 -11.78 -5.08 -0.18
C SER A 63 -10.34 -5.50 0.09
N ALA A 64 -10.15 -6.43 1.02
CA ALA A 64 -8.85 -7.02 1.34
C ALA A 64 -9.01 -8.51 1.60
N ASN A 65 -8.29 -9.36 0.87
CA ASN A 65 -8.40 -10.82 0.95
C ASN A 65 -7.06 -11.52 0.82
N TYR A 66 -6.81 -12.53 1.65
CA TYR A 66 -5.64 -13.40 1.49
C TYR A 66 -5.78 -14.26 0.23
N ARG A 67 -4.67 -14.43 -0.48
CA ARG A 67 -4.52 -15.41 -1.55
C ARG A 67 -4.01 -16.72 -0.97
N GLU A 68 -4.11 -17.80 -1.74
CA GLU A 68 -3.55 -19.10 -1.37
C GLU A 68 -2.02 -19.04 -1.14
N SER A 69 -1.33 -18.13 -1.82
CA SER A 69 0.11 -17.87 -1.62
C SER A 69 0.45 -17.26 -0.26
N GLY A 70 -0.54 -16.81 0.51
CA GLY A 70 -0.33 -16.04 1.74
C GLY A 70 -0.24 -14.53 1.51
N ASP A 71 -0.05 -14.08 0.27
CA ASP A 71 -0.11 -12.66 -0.08
C ASP A 71 -1.50 -12.08 0.17
N LEU A 72 -1.56 -10.79 0.45
CA LEU A 72 -2.79 -10.05 0.68
C LEU A 72 -3.11 -9.19 -0.54
N ASN A 73 -4.25 -9.47 -1.17
CA ASN A 73 -4.77 -8.68 -2.28
C ASN A 73 -5.72 -7.60 -1.76
N VAL A 74 -5.40 -6.33 -2.03
CA VAL A 74 -6.17 -5.17 -1.57
C VAL A 74 -6.70 -4.41 -2.78
N LYS A 75 -8.02 -4.36 -2.95
CA LYS A 75 -8.66 -3.52 -3.97
C LYS A 75 -8.96 -2.15 -3.37
N MET A 76 -8.59 -1.11 -4.09
CA MET A 76 -8.75 0.27 -3.64
C MET A 76 -9.31 1.15 -4.74
N ARG A 77 -9.93 2.24 -4.32
CA ARG A 77 -10.26 3.39 -5.15
C ARG A 77 -9.41 4.57 -4.71
N PHE A 78 -8.76 5.18 -5.68
CA PHE A 78 -7.97 6.38 -5.57
C PHE A 78 -8.83 7.51 -6.13
N SER A 79 -9.11 8.53 -5.33
CA SER A 79 -9.88 9.69 -5.77
C SER A 79 -9.03 10.94 -5.61
N ASP A 80 -8.98 11.77 -6.64
CA ASP A 80 -8.43 13.12 -6.53
C ASP A 80 -9.58 14.09 -6.27
N ASN A 81 -9.59 14.68 -5.08
CA ASN A 81 -10.66 15.59 -4.66
C ASN A 81 -10.68 16.92 -5.44
N LEU A 82 -9.61 17.27 -6.16
CA LEU A 82 -9.59 18.46 -7.02
C LEU A 82 -10.27 18.22 -8.36
N SER A 83 -9.92 17.14 -9.05
CA SER A 83 -10.47 16.84 -10.38
C SER A 83 -11.78 16.04 -10.34
N GLY A 84 -12.14 15.46 -9.19
CA GLY A 84 -13.28 14.56 -9.06
C GLY A 84 -13.06 13.21 -9.76
N ASN A 85 -11.85 12.96 -10.28
CA ASN A 85 -11.50 11.71 -10.93
C ASN A 85 -11.29 10.63 -9.88
N SER A 86 -11.82 9.43 -10.16
CA SER A 86 -11.54 8.25 -9.35
C SER A 86 -11.11 7.08 -10.22
N ILE A 87 -10.11 6.36 -9.73
CA ILE A 87 -9.47 5.24 -10.40
C ILE A 87 -9.47 4.06 -9.45
N ARG A 88 -9.76 2.87 -9.97
CA ARG A 88 -9.58 1.63 -9.22
C ARG A 88 -8.17 1.10 -9.38
N GLY A 89 -7.59 0.64 -8.29
CA GLY A 89 -6.30 -0.03 -8.28
C GLY A 89 -6.30 -1.24 -7.35
N ASN A 90 -5.22 -1.99 -7.42
CA ASN A 90 -5.03 -3.18 -6.63
C ASN A 90 -3.60 -3.23 -6.09
N TRP A 91 -3.45 -3.43 -4.78
CA TRP A 91 -2.15 -3.71 -4.18
C TRP A 91 -2.03 -5.19 -3.88
N LEU A 92 -0.82 -5.70 -4.12
CA LEU A 92 -0.41 -7.01 -3.63
C LEU A 92 0.59 -6.79 -2.50
N LEU A 93 0.18 -7.15 -1.29
CA LEU A 93 1.03 -7.10 -0.10
C LEU A 93 1.60 -8.49 0.19
N THR A 94 2.82 -8.53 0.67
CA THR A 94 3.51 -9.76 1.07
C THR A 94 4.06 -9.61 2.49
N GLU A 95 4.04 -10.67 3.29
CA GLU A 95 4.58 -10.62 4.65
C GLU A 95 6.09 -10.39 4.61
N SER A 96 6.57 -9.52 5.50
CA SER A 96 7.98 -9.18 5.61
C SER A 96 8.30 -8.79 7.05
N ALA A 97 9.10 -9.61 7.73
CA ALA A 97 9.54 -9.35 9.10
C ALA A 97 10.36 -8.05 9.23
N GLU A 98 11.00 -7.63 8.14
CA GLU A 98 11.81 -6.41 8.06
C GLU A 98 10.97 -5.13 7.87
N SER A 99 9.66 -5.26 7.63
CA SER A 99 8.78 -4.10 7.47
C SER A 99 8.22 -3.65 8.81
N ALA A 100 8.18 -2.33 9.04
CA ALA A 100 7.55 -1.72 10.22
C ALA A 100 6.05 -2.07 10.36
N THR A 101 5.38 -2.39 9.24
CA THR A 101 3.99 -2.84 9.25
C THR A 101 3.84 -4.36 9.33
N GLY A 102 4.94 -5.11 9.16
CA GLY A 102 4.97 -6.56 8.95
C GLY A 102 4.68 -6.97 7.49
N TRP A 103 4.45 -5.99 6.59
CA TRP A 103 4.05 -6.22 5.21
C TRP A 103 4.77 -5.26 4.26
N LYS A 104 5.12 -5.75 3.06
CA LYS A 104 5.67 -4.93 1.96
C LYS A 104 4.70 -4.93 0.78
N ILE A 105 4.64 -3.81 0.07
CA ILE A 105 3.88 -3.62 -1.16
C ILE A 105 4.70 -4.20 -2.31
N LYS A 106 4.36 -5.40 -2.74
CA LYS A 106 5.04 -6.10 -3.85
C LYS A 106 4.62 -5.55 -5.21
N ARG A 107 3.38 -5.07 -5.33
CA ARG A 107 2.85 -4.51 -6.56
C ARG A 107 1.80 -3.44 -6.28
N LEU A 108 1.87 -2.37 -7.07
CA LEU A 108 0.86 -1.33 -7.21
C LEU A 108 0.28 -1.42 -8.63
N ASP A 109 -0.80 -2.20 -8.83
CA ASP A 109 -1.55 -2.15 -10.09
C ASP A 109 -2.50 -0.94 -10.01
N GLN A 110 -2.01 0.23 -10.40
CA GLN A 110 -2.87 1.40 -10.62
C GLN A 110 -3.40 1.33 -12.05
N ALA A 111 -4.72 1.33 -12.23
CA ALA A 111 -5.29 1.48 -13.58
C ALA A 111 -5.06 2.92 -14.05
N LYS A 112 -3.88 3.21 -14.62
CA LYS A 112 -3.55 4.48 -15.29
C LYS A 112 -3.67 5.74 -14.41
N PHE A 113 -2.94 5.82 -13.30
CA PHE A 113 -2.34 7.12 -12.98
C PHE A 113 -1.16 7.30 -13.94
N THR A 114 -1.35 8.04 -15.02
CA THR A 114 -0.21 8.71 -15.64
C THR A 114 0.10 9.88 -14.73
N ILE A 115 1.08 9.72 -13.83
CA ILE A 115 1.66 10.87 -13.14
C ILE A 115 2.37 11.65 -14.25
N GLN A 116 1.77 12.76 -14.67
CA GLN A 116 2.36 13.63 -15.66
C GLN A 116 3.48 14.41 -14.98
N ILE A 117 4.72 14.02 -15.27
CA ILE A 117 5.91 14.78 -14.89
C ILE A 117 5.96 15.99 -15.82
N ASN A 118 5.48 17.15 -15.36
CA ASN A 118 5.89 18.39 -16.00
C ASN A 118 7.31 18.69 -15.54
N SER A 119 8.30 18.37 -16.37
CA SER A 119 9.64 18.92 -16.24
C SER A 119 9.63 20.36 -16.73
N GLU A 120 9.04 21.29 -15.97
CA GLU A 120 9.32 22.71 -16.17
C GLU A 120 10.63 23.05 -15.43
N HIS A 121 11.75 22.66 -16.04
CA HIS A 121 13.01 23.32 -15.79
C HIS A 121 13.02 24.62 -16.61
N THR A 122 12.82 25.73 -15.90
CA THR A 122 13.17 27.14 -16.23
C THR A 122 12.54 27.80 -17.44
#